data_AF-A0A3Q0JFC6-F1
#
_entry.id   AF-A0A3Q0JFC6-F1
#
_cell.length_a   1.000
_cell.length_b   1.000
_cell.length_c   1.000
_cell.angle_alpha   90.00
_cell.angle_beta   90.00
_cell.angle_gamma   90.00
#
_symmetry.space_group_name_H-M   'P 1'
#
loop_
_entity.id
_entity.type
_entity.pdbx_description
1 polymer ?
#
loop_
_entity_poly.entity_id
_entity_poly.type
_entity_poly.pdbx_seq_one_letter_code
_entity_poly.pdbx_strand_id
1 'polypeptide(L)'
;MTLGQITLSAVLSMIVAVVSGRYIQNSAEDRADFVSICNSTWPTDTDILSSVISEKKFLSIHNKNFKCFLHCLYVHYDWMDQTGGFHLDNMKEELIKTELDDESLDVILFRCPETHSTHACDRAYRFTDCFWRTTMMYGDMDTNELVKYDIHDQD
;
A
#
# COMPACT_ATOMS: atom_id res chain seq x y z
N MET A 1 37.94 28.36 -16.79
CA MET A 1 36.86 27.40 -16.50
C MET A 1 36.94 26.29 -17.52
N THR A 2 37.60 25.19 -17.18
CA THR A 2 37.90 24.08 -18.09
C THR A 2 36.98 22.89 -17.80
N LEU A 3 36.53 22.23 -18.87
CA LEU A 3 35.59 21.11 -18.96
C LEU A 3 35.89 19.84 -18.10
N GLY A 4 36.86 19.89 -17.19
CA GLY A 4 37.42 18.73 -16.49
C GLY A 4 36.87 18.42 -15.09
N GLN A 5 35.86 19.15 -14.59
CA GLN A 5 35.29 18.90 -13.25
C GLN A 5 33.85 18.36 -13.23
N ILE A 6 33.17 18.27 -14.38
CA ILE A 6 31.77 17.83 -14.43
C ILE A 6 31.63 16.31 -14.60
N THR A 7 32.68 15.60 -15.02
CA THR A 7 32.59 14.15 -15.29
C THR A 7 32.83 13.26 -14.06
N LEU A 8 33.49 13.75 -13.00
CA LEU A 8 33.72 12.96 -11.78
C LEU A 8 32.50 12.87 -10.86
N SER A 9 31.60 13.87 -10.87
CA SER A 9 30.39 13.87 -10.05
C SER A 9 29.32 12.92 -10.58
N ALA A 10 29.13 12.84 -11.91
CA ALA A 10 28.13 11.97 -12.51
C ALA A 10 28.45 10.47 -12.35
N VAL A 11 29.74 10.10 -12.44
CA VAL A 11 30.18 8.70 -12.28
C VAL A 11 30.16 8.27 -10.82
N LEU A 12 30.47 9.16 -9.86
CA LEU A 12 30.30 8.86 -8.43
C LEU A 12 28.82 8.67 -8.07
N SER A 13 27.90 9.45 -8.65
CA SER A 13 26.47 9.28 -8.40
C SER A 13 25.93 7.94 -8.92
N MET A 14 26.43 7.43 -10.05
CA MET A 14 26.08 6.09 -10.53
C MET A 14 26.64 4.99 -9.63
N ILE A 15 27.86 5.15 -9.10
CA ILE A 15 28.45 4.18 -8.17
C ILE A 15 27.72 4.20 -6.81
N VAL A 16 27.28 5.38 -6.33
CA VAL A 16 26.44 5.46 -5.13
C VAL A 16 25.11 4.75 -5.36
N ALA A 17 24.48 4.83 -6.54
CA ALA A 17 23.26 4.09 -6.84
C ALA A 17 23.47 2.55 -6.79
N VAL A 18 24.62 2.06 -7.26
CA VAL A 18 24.95 0.62 -7.26
C VAL A 18 25.41 0.12 -5.88
N VAL A 19 26.14 0.93 -5.11
CA VAL A 19 26.69 0.55 -3.79
C VAL A 19 25.70 0.77 -2.66
N SER A 20 24.73 1.70 -2.80
CA SER A 20 23.76 2.00 -1.75
C SER A 20 22.60 1.00 -1.65
N GLY A 21 22.41 0.11 -2.63
CA GLY A 21 21.29 -0.84 -2.60
C GLY A 21 19.92 -0.17 -2.47
N ARG A 22 19.82 1.13 -2.83
CA ARG A 22 18.59 1.93 -2.72
C ARG A 22 17.76 1.95 -4.01
N TYR A 23 18.06 1.06 -4.96
CA TYR A 23 17.15 0.74 -6.06
C TYR A 23 16.37 -0.52 -5.70
N ILE A 24 15.55 -0.46 -4.65
CA ILE A 24 14.46 -1.43 -4.48
C ILE A 24 13.16 -0.68 -4.76
N GLN A 25 12.98 -0.26 -6.01
CA GLN A 25 11.64 -0.35 -6.56
C GLN A 25 11.48 -1.81 -6.93
N ASN A 26 10.76 -2.56 -6.10
CA ASN A 26 10.50 -3.99 -6.28
C ASN A 26 10.21 -4.29 -7.76
N SER A 27 11.07 -5.07 -8.40
CA SER A 27 10.84 -5.50 -9.77
C SER A 27 9.55 -6.33 -9.82
N ALA A 28 8.96 -6.53 -11.01
CA ALA A 28 7.77 -7.37 -11.13
C ALA A 28 8.01 -8.81 -10.62
N GLU A 29 9.26 -9.26 -10.69
CA GLU A 29 9.76 -10.53 -10.16
C GLU A 29 9.73 -10.53 -8.61
N ASP A 30 10.29 -9.52 -7.96
CA ASP A 30 10.27 -9.39 -6.49
C ASP A 30 8.82 -9.33 -5.93
N ARG A 31 7.91 -8.67 -6.66
CA ARG A 31 6.49 -8.60 -6.27
C ARG A 31 5.80 -9.97 -6.34
N ALA A 32 6.10 -10.77 -7.36
CA ALA A 32 5.58 -12.12 -7.49
C ALA A 32 6.11 -13.04 -6.36
N ASP A 33 7.38 -12.86 -5.99
CA ASP A 33 8.01 -13.59 -4.90
C ASP A 33 7.35 -13.28 -3.55
N PHE A 34 7.03 -12.02 -3.25
CA PHE A 34 6.35 -11.66 -2.00
C PHE A 34 4.97 -12.29 -1.88
N VAL A 35 4.20 -12.33 -2.97
CA VAL A 35 2.88 -13.00 -2.98
C VAL A 35 3.04 -14.49 -2.68
N SER A 36 4.00 -15.16 -3.31
CA SER A 36 4.30 -16.57 -3.06
C SER A 36 4.71 -16.83 -1.61
N ILE A 37 5.65 -16.05 -1.08
CA ILE A 37 6.15 -16.13 0.30
C ILE A 37 4.99 -15.96 1.29
N CYS A 38 4.21 -14.90 1.14
CA CYS A 38 3.12 -14.59 2.06
C CYS A 38 2.01 -15.64 2.01
N ASN A 39 1.68 -16.17 0.83
CA ASN A 39 0.66 -17.21 0.71
C ASN A 39 1.11 -18.55 1.31
N SER A 40 2.42 -18.86 1.30
CA SER A 40 2.94 -20.07 1.95
C SER A 40 2.79 -20.05 3.48
N THR A 41 2.87 -18.87 4.09
CA THR A 41 2.75 -18.68 5.54
C THR A 41 1.30 -18.47 5.97
N TRP A 42 0.54 -17.70 5.18
CA TRP A 42 -0.85 -17.35 5.43
C TRP A 42 -1.71 -17.72 4.22
N PRO A 43 -2.05 -19.02 4.05
CA PRO A 43 -2.77 -19.49 2.89
C PRO A 43 -4.11 -18.78 2.74
N THR A 44 -4.28 -18.10 1.61
CA THR A 44 -5.48 -17.37 1.26
C THR A 44 -6.12 -18.01 0.04
N ASP A 45 -7.44 -18.17 0.09
CA ASP A 45 -8.22 -18.69 -1.03
C ASP A 45 -8.13 -17.74 -2.24
N THR A 46 -7.92 -18.29 -3.43
CA THR A 46 -7.89 -17.52 -4.68
C THR A 46 -9.20 -16.79 -4.92
N ASP A 47 -10.32 -17.29 -4.41
CA ASP A 47 -11.63 -16.64 -4.50
C ASP A 47 -11.70 -15.36 -3.64
N ILE A 48 -11.00 -15.37 -2.49
CA ILE A 48 -10.86 -14.20 -1.62
C ILE A 48 -9.99 -13.14 -2.31
N LEU A 49 -8.85 -13.52 -2.90
CA LEU A 49 -8.03 -12.57 -3.68
C LEU A 49 -8.82 -12.00 -4.86
N SER A 50 -9.56 -12.84 -5.57
CA SER A 50 -10.32 -12.43 -6.77
C SER A 50 -11.45 -11.48 -6.42
N SER A 51 -12.20 -11.73 -5.34
CA SER A 51 -13.26 -10.84 -4.86
C SER A 51 -12.72 -9.50 -4.35
N VAL A 52 -11.54 -9.51 -3.74
CA VAL A 52 -10.84 -8.30 -3.29
C VAL A 52 -10.36 -7.44 -4.46
N ILE A 53 -9.74 -8.05 -5.47
CA ILE A 53 -9.16 -7.33 -6.61
C ILE A 53 -10.28 -6.84 -7.54
N SER A 54 -11.26 -7.69 -7.82
CA SER A 54 -12.28 -7.42 -8.83
C SER A 54 -13.50 -6.71 -8.27
N GLU A 55 -13.97 -7.12 -7.10
CA GLU A 55 -15.22 -6.61 -6.52
C GLU A 55 -14.97 -5.57 -5.43
N LYS A 56 -13.71 -5.41 -4.97
CA LYS A 56 -13.30 -4.50 -3.91
C LYS A 56 -14.15 -4.67 -2.62
N LYS A 57 -14.71 -5.86 -2.40
CA LYS A 57 -15.58 -6.19 -1.26
C LYS A 57 -14.76 -6.66 -0.06
N PHE A 58 -14.15 -5.73 0.66
CA PHE A 58 -13.42 -6.06 1.89
C PHE A 58 -14.35 -6.30 3.08
N LEU A 59 -15.40 -5.49 3.22
CA LEU A 59 -16.27 -5.37 4.42
C LEU A 59 -16.80 -6.67 5.05
N SER A 60 -16.86 -7.77 4.31
CA SER A 60 -17.42 -9.05 4.78
C SER A 60 -16.37 -10.14 5.04
N ILE A 61 -15.08 -9.88 4.77
CA ILE A 61 -14.02 -10.89 4.80
C ILE A 61 -13.38 -10.94 6.18
N HIS A 62 -13.97 -11.72 7.09
CA HIS A 62 -13.40 -12.00 8.42
C HIS A 62 -12.39 -13.17 8.42
N ASN A 63 -11.66 -13.35 7.33
CA ASN A 63 -10.68 -14.44 7.22
C ASN A 63 -9.34 -14.04 7.86
N LYS A 64 -8.96 -14.72 8.94
CA LYS A 64 -7.70 -14.47 9.67
C LYS A 64 -6.47 -14.59 8.76
N ASN A 65 -6.40 -15.61 7.91
CA ASN A 65 -5.26 -15.82 7.04
C ASN A 65 -5.13 -14.68 6.05
N PHE A 66 -6.24 -14.24 5.43
CA PHE A 66 -6.22 -13.12 4.50
C PHE A 66 -5.71 -11.83 5.16
N LYS A 67 -6.17 -11.53 6.38
CA LYS A 67 -5.70 -10.36 7.14
C LYS A 67 -4.19 -10.41 7.38
N CYS A 68 -3.66 -11.58 7.76
CA CYS A 68 -2.23 -11.73 8.00
C CYS A 68 -1.41 -11.85 6.71
N PHE A 69 -2.02 -12.31 5.61
CA PHE A 69 -1.44 -12.25 4.28
C PHE A 69 -1.21 -10.79 3.84
N LEU A 70 -2.19 -9.90 4.06
CA LEU A 70 -2.03 -8.45 3.80
C LEU A 70 -0.91 -7.84 4.65
N HIS A 71 -0.85 -8.16 5.94
CA HIS A 71 0.23 -7.69 6.80
C HIS A 71 1.60 -8.17 6.32
N CYS A 72 1.72 -9.45 5.94
CA CYS A 72 2.95 -9.98 5.35
C CYS A 72 3.37 -9.22 4.09
N LEU A 73 2.43 -8.94 3.18
CA LEU A 73 2.73 -8.15 1.98
C LEU A 73 3.24 -6.76 2.35
N TYR A 74 2.56 -6.05 3.26
CA TYR A 74 2.95 -4.70 3.66
C TYR A 74 4.31 -4.66 4.37
N VAL A 75 4.69 -5.72 5.08
CA VAL A 75 6.05 -5.86 5.61
C VAL A 75 7.08 -5.99 4.50
N HIS A 76 6.84 -6.83 3.49
CA HIS A 76 7.77 -7.00 2.38
C HIS A 76 7.89 -5.77 1.48
N TYR A 77 6.79 -5.01 1.33
CA TYR A 77 6.79 -3.70 0.67
C TYR A 77 7.37 -2.56 1.52
N ASP A 78 7.78 -2.85 2.76
CA ASP A 78 8.26 -1.86 3.74
C ASP A 78 7.24 -0.72 4.02
N TRP A 79 5.94 -1.03 3.91
CA TRP A 79 4.84 -0.14 4.28
C TRP A 79 4.42 -0.31 5.73
N MET A 80 4.70 -1.47 6.31
CA MET A 80 4.46 -1.77 7.71
C MET A 80 5.65 -2.49 8.34
N ASP A 81 5.89 -2.26 9.64
CA ASP A 81 6.76 -3.11 10.43
C ASP A 81 6.04 -4.40 10.90
N GLN A 82 6.81 -5.31 11.50
CA GLN A 82 6.31 -6.59 12.04
C GLN A 82 5.25 -6.44 13.15
N THR A 83 5.26 -5.31 13.87
CA THR A 83 4.31 -4.99 14.93
C THR A 83 3.04 -4.31 14.41
N GLY A 84 3.05 -3.92 13.14
CA GLY A 84 1.95 -3.28 12.44
C GLY A 84 2.03 -1.75 12.40
N GLY A 85 3.16 -1.14 12.75
CA GLY A 85 3.39 0.30 12.55
C GLY A 85 3.54 0.64 11.07
N PHE A 86 2.93 1.72 10.59
CA PHE A 86 3.00 2.13 9.19
C PHE A 86 4.21 3.05 8.92
N HIS A 87 4.91 2.80 7.80
CA HIS A 87 5.99 3.64 7.29
C HIS A 87 5.45 4.60 6.22
N LEU A 88 4.87 5.72 6.65
CA LEU A 88 4.14 6.65 5.76
C LEU A 88 4.99 7.22 4.62
N ASP A 89 6.29 7.47 4.87
CA ASP A 89 7.19 7.99 3.84
C ASP A 89 7.38 6.98 2.69
N ASN A 90 7.58 5.70 3.02
CA ASN A 90 7.72 4.62 2.03
C ASN A 90 6.42 4.40 1.25
N MET A 91 5.28 4.44 1.95
CA MET A 91 3.96 4.36 1.31
C MET A 91 3.77 5.52 0.34
N LYS A 92 4.11 6.75 0.74
CA LYS A 92 4.03 7.93 -0.12
C LYS A 92 4.89 7.78 -1.36
N GLU A 93 6.14 7.35 -1.21
CA GLU A 93 7.06 7.14 -2.33
C GLU A 93 6.52 6.16 -3.37
N GLU A 94 5.83 5.10 -2.94
CA GLU A 94 5.23 4.14 -3.87
C GLU A 94 3.89 4.62 -4.44
N LEU A 95 3.04 5.25 -3.63
CA LEU A 95 1.71 5.67 -4.06
C LEU A 95 1.72 6.87 -5.01
N ILE A 96 2.72 7.77 -4.94
CA ILE A 96 2.88 8.85 -5.96
C ILE A 96 3.13 8.33 -7.37
N LYS A 97 3.50 7.04 -7.51
CA LYS A 97 3.74 6.39 -8.81
C LYS A 97 2.45 5.86 -9.42
N THR A 98 1.33 5.94 -8.71
CA THR A 98 0.00 5.54 -9.16
C THR A 98 -0.74 6.71 -9.81
N GLU A 99 -1.90 6.46 -10.42
CA GLU A 99 -2.76 7.49 -11.04
C GLU A 99 -3.67 8.21 -10.03
N LEU A 100 -3.40 8.09 -8.73
CA LEU A 100 -4.13 8.83 -7.70
C LEU A 100 -3.80 10.32 -7.77
N ASP A 101 -4.81 11.17 -7.63
CA ASP A 101 -4.59 12.60 -7.46
C ASP A 101 -3.99 12.91 -6.07
N ASP A 102 -3.33 14.07 -5.95
CA ASP A 102 -2.62 14.48 -4.74
C ASP A 102 -3.55 14.57 -3.52
N GLU A 103 -4.82 14.98 -3.69
CA GLU A 103 -5.78 15.08 -2.59
C GLU A 103 -6.17 13.70 -2.07
N SER A 104 -6.51 12.78 -2.97
CA SER A 104 -6.78 11.37 -2.63
C SER A 104 -5.59 10.73 -1.91
N LEU A 105 -4.37 10.99 -2.40
CA LEU A 105 -3.14 10.47 -1.80
C LEU A 105 -2.94 10.99 -0.36
N ASP A 106 -3.08 12.29 -0.14
CA ASP A 106 -2.94 12.90 1.18
C ASP A 106 -4.01 12.38 2.15
N VAL A 107 -5.26 12.22 1.69
CA VAL A 107 -6.35 11.63 2.51
C VAL A 107 -6.03 10.18 2.88
N ILE A 108 -5.54 9.37 1.94
CA ILE A 108 -5.17 7.97 2.20
C ILE A 108 -4.05 7.90 3.25
N LEU A 109 -2.99 8.68 3.08
CA LEU A 109 -1.82 8.66 3.96
C LEU A 109 -2.13 9.22 5.36
N PHE A 110 -3.07 10.16 5.46
CA PHE A 110 -3.48 10.72 6.74
C PHE A 110 -4.50 9.84 7.47
N ARG A 111 -5.58 9.42 6.78
CA ARG A 111 -6.76 8.82 7.43
C ARG A 111 -6.66 7.30 7.60
N CYS A 112 -6.14 6.59 6.60
CA CYS A 112 -6.20 5.12 6.60
C CYS A 112 -5.24 4.42 7.58
N PRO A 113 -4.07 4.98 7.93
CA PRO A 113 -3.18 4.43 8.96
C PRO A 113 -3.70 4.59 10.40
N GLU A 114 -4.66 5.50 10.63
CA GLU A 114 -5.29 5.73 11.94
C GLU A 114 -6.23 4.57 12.30
N THR A 115 -5.64 3.47 12.77
CA THR A 115 -6.38 2.27 13.15
C THR A 115 -6.34 2.07 14.66
N HIS A 116 -7.50 1.96 15.32
CA HIS A 116 -7.60 1.64 16.76
C HIS A 116 -7.40 0.15 17.11
N SER A 117 -6.87 -0.65 16.18
CA SER A 117 -6.60 -2.08 16.43
C SER A 117 -5.20 -2.28 17.00
N THR A 118 -5.08 -3.16 18.01
CA THR A 118 -3.79 -3.58 18.57
C THR A 118 -3.15 -4.76 17.81
N HIS A 119 -3.87 -5.38 16.88
CA HIS A 119 -3.39 -6.54 16.10
C HIS A 119 -2.91 -6.14 14.70
N ALA A 120 -1.65 -6.44 14.37
CA ALA A 120 -1.01 -6.07 13.11
C ALA A 120 -1.81 -6.50 11.86
N CYS A 121 -2.28 -7.75 11.82
CA CYS A 121 -3.10 -8.26 10.71
C CYS A 121 -4.41 -7.48 10.54
N ASP A 122 -5.07 -7.11 11.65
CA ASP A 122 -6.30 -6.32 11.61
C ASP A 122 -6.02 -4.87 11.18
N ARG A 123 -4.86 -4.30 11.53
CA ARG A 123 -4.45 -2.98 11.07
C ARG A 123 -4.23 -2.96 9.56
N ALA A 124 -3.51 -3.95 9.03
CA ALA A 124 -3.30 -4.11 7.59
C ALA A 124 -4.63 -4.19 6.84
N TYR A 125 -5.54 -5.05 7.30
CA TYR A 125 -6.87 -5.19 6.71
C TYR A 125 -7.69 -3.89 6.75
N ARG A 126 -7.71 -3.19 7.89
CA ARG A 126 -8.45 -1.92 8.04
C ARG A 126 -7.89 -0.82 7.14
N PHE A 127 -6.57 -0.77 6.97
CA PHE A 127 -5.94 0.13 6.02
C PHE A 127 -6.41 -0.17 4.59
N THR A 128 -6.33 -1.43 4.14
CA THR A 128 -6.75 -1.80 2.77
C THR A 128 -8.23 -1.47 2.51
N ASP A 129 -9.09 -1.74 3.49
CA ASP A 129 -10.52 -1.44 3.45
C ASP A 129 -10.79 0.09 3.40
N CYS A 130 -10.04 0.90 4.14
CA CYS A 130 -10.09 2.35 4.05
C CYS A 130 -9.58 2.88 2.70
N PHE A 131 -8.47 2.32 2.20
CA PHE A 131 -7.87 2.69 0.92
C PHE A 131 -8.87 2.51 -0.22
N TRP A 132 -9.55 1.36 -0.30
CA TRP A 132 -10.53 1.11 -1.36
C TRP A 132 -11.76 2.00 -1.26
N ARG A 133 -12.29 2.23 -0.05
CA ARG A 133 -13.40 3.18 0.13
C ARG A 133 -13.03 4.59 -0.30
N THR A 134 -11.83 5.04 0.03
CA THR A 134 -11.35 6.37 -0.33
C THR A 134 -11.18 6.48 -1.84
N THR A 135 -10.47 5.53 -2.45
CA THR A 135 -10.25 5.54 -3.92
C THR A 135 -11.53 5.35 -4.73
N MET A 136 -12.53 4.65 -4.20
CA MET A 136 -13.87 4.59 -4.83
C MET A 136 -14.64 5.91 -4.72
N MET A 137 -14.65 6.54 -3.54
CA MET A 137 -15.38 7.79 -3.32
C MET A 137 -14.85 8.94 -4.17
N TYR A 138 -13.52 9.00 -4.39
CA TYR A 138 -12.88 10.03 -5.21
C TYR A 138 -12.76 9.63 -6.69
N GLY A 139 -12.76 8.32 -7.01
CA GLY A 139 -12.74 7.81 -8.38
C GLY A 139 -14.08 7.86 -9.12
N ASP A 140 -15.21 7.91 -8.40
CA ASP A 140 -16.56 8.08 -8.96
C ASP A 140 -16.97 9.55 -9.15
N MET A 141 -16.05 10.51 -8.97
CA MET A 141 -16.29 11.91 -9.36
C MET A 141 -16.19 12.16 -10.88
N ASP A 142 -16.45 11.13 -11.69
CA ASP A 142 -17.06 11.31 -13.01
C ASP A 142 -18.46 10.67 -13.00
N THR A 143 -19.48 11.52 -13.08
CA THR A 143 -20.94 11.23 -13.17
C THR A 143 -21.73 10.99 -11.88
N ASN A 144 -21.97 12.09 -11.15
CA ASN A 144 -23.31 12.45 -10.68
C ASN A 144 -24.11 11.42 -9.83
N GLU A 145 -23.68 11.09 -8.61
CA GLU A 145 -24.63 10.78 -7.53
C GLU A 145 -24.00 10.92 -6.13
N LEU A 146 -24.46 11.91 -5.37
CA LEU A 146 -24.19 12.08 -3.94
C LEU A 146 -24.85 10.96 -3.15
N VAL A 147 -24.17 9.84 -2.92
CA VAL A 147 -24.63 8.87 -1.91
C VAL A 147 -24.13 9.32 -0.54
N LYS A 148 -24.98 10.06 0.16
CA LYS A 148 -24.92 10.21 1.61
C LYS A 148 -24.91 8.81 2.24
N TYR A 149 -23.82 8.46 2.89
CA TYR A 149 -23.88 7.47 3.96
C TYR A 149 -23.88 8.21 5.29
N ASP A 150 -25.09 8.34 5.85
CA ASP A 150 -25.33 8.73 7.22
C ASP A 150 -24.58 7.79 8.16
N ILE A 151 -23.71 8.38 8.99
CA ILE A 151 -23.20 7.74 10.20
C ILE A 151 -24.37 7.79 11.19
N HIS A 152 -25.19 6.74 11.21
CA HIS A 152 -26.02 6.49 12.38
C HIS A 152 -25.14 5.80 13.43
N ASP A 153 -24.68 6.63 14.37
CA ASP A 153 -24.33 6.24 15.72
C ASP A 153 -25.41 5.30 16.29
N GLN A 154 -24.95 4.24 16.94
CA GLN A 154 -25.74 3.48 17.89
C GLN A 154 -25.92 4.32 19.15
N ASP A 155 -27.18 4.65 19.48
CA ASP A 155 -27.77 4.49 20.82
C ASP A 155 -29.31 4.56 20.71
#